data_AF-A0A1I8G806-F1
#
_entry.id   AF-A0A1I8G806-F1
#
_cell.length_a   1.000
_cell.length_b   1.000
_cell.length_c   1.000
_cell.angle_alpha   90.00
_cell.angle_beta   90.00
_cell.angle_gamma   90.00
#
_symmetry.space_group_name_H-M   'P 1'
#
loop_
_entity.id
_entity.type
_entity.pdbx_description
1 polymer ?
#
loop_
_entity_poly.entity_id
_entity_poly.type
_entity_poly.pdbx_seq_one_letter_code
_entity_poly.pdbx_strand_id
1 'polypeptide(L)'
;MRVAEHARQSASDAGQSSPELLAKFRRIQQAAGLACLRRATSATAKSAGQSVAEDAQKATQYLVEGRIDLRHLLGLCPGLLPPSGSVELPAPPDGLSQLAELCRAEPDRMNLLKAFLLELLFKYRVSRFTGDLRREADTALLKLCSELRPGQTETLIYSELDCDSADCLAFLASSGRHHARALLLRWLGRSAEACQVWRQLLDDSEAGDPQFPGVDYFAEYVTTLAAADADDLFWPHAEYLLAKEPERHLRVLTGCGLPPSDIVTRLESRAPK
;
A
#
# COMPACT_ATOMS: atom_id res chain seq x y z
N MET A 1 -14.84 19.71 -25.66
CA MET A 1 -13.92 19.19 -26.70
C MET A 1 -13.22 20.32 -27.45
N ARG A 2 -13.94 21.21 -28.16
CA ARG A 2 -13.34 22.28 -28.98
C ARG A 2 -12.38 23.24 -28.26
N VAL A 3 -12.60 23.56 -26.99
CA VAL A 3 -11.71 24.48 -26.24
C VAL A 3 -10.34 23.86 -25.90
N ALA A 4 -10.30 22.55 -25.64
CA ALA A 4 -9.05 21.86 -25.32
C ALA A 4 -8.21 21.57 -26.58
N GLU A 5 -8.85 21.32 -27.72
CA GLU A 5 -8.19 21.17 -29.01
C GLU A 5 -7.67 22.51 -29.54
N HIS A 6 -8.45 23.59 -29.41
CA HIS A 6 -8.00 24.92 -29.83
C HIS A 6 -6.79 25.39 -29.01
N ALA A 7 -6.71 25.04 -27.72
CA ALA A 7 -5.54 25.32 -26.88
C ALA A 7 -4.30 24.49 -27.28
N ARG A 8 -4.47 23.27 -27.80
CA ARG A 8 -3.36 22.46 -28.35
C ARG A 8 -2.85 23.01 -29.68
N GLN A 9 -3.74 23.43 -30.58
CA GLN A 9 -3.36 24.05 -31.85
C GLN A 9 -2.61 25.37 -31.64
N SER A 10 -3.10 26.24 -30.75
CA SER A 10 -2.47 27.55 -30.48
C SER A 10 -1.13 27.46 -29.74
N ALA A 11 -0.84 26.34 -29.06
CA ALA A 11 0.44 26.09 -28.42
C ALA A 11 1.51 25.54 -29.39
N SER A 12 1.09 24.95 -30.52
CA SER A 12 1.98 24.38 -31.54
C SER A 12 2.58 25.45 -32.46
N ASP A 13 1.87 26.56 -32.69
CA ASP A 13 2.30 27.63 -33.61
C ASP A 13 3.15 28.72 -32.95
N ALA A 14 3.20 28.76 -31.62
CA ALA A 14 4.00 29.72 -30.87
C ALA A 14 5.23 29.04 -30.27
N GLY A 15 6.36 29.10 -30.97
CA GLY A 15 7.68 28.62 -30.52
C GLY A 15 8.23 29.24 -29.23
N GLN A 16 7.39 29.94 -28.45
CA GLN A 16 7.64 30.41 -27.09
C GLN A 16 6.31 30.40 -26.33
N SER A 17 5.90 29.26 -25.78
CA SER A 17 4.75 29.23 -24.86
C SER A 17 5.09 30.04 -23.62
N SER A 18 4.52 31.25 -23.48
CA SER A 18 4.66 32.07 -22.27
C SER A 18 4.37 31.21 -21.03
N PRO A 19 5.21 31.27 -19.97
CA PRO A 19 5.02 30.48 -18.75
C PRO A 19 3.62 30.67 -18.13
N GLU A 20 3.00 31.83 -18.33
CA GLU A 20 1.63 32.11 -17.92
C GLU A 20 0.58 31.30 -18.69
N LEU A 21 0.77 31.12 -20.01
CA LEU A 21 -0.13 30.30 -20.82
C LEU A 21 -0.04 28.83 -20.43
N LEU A 22 1.17 28.34 -20.14
CA LEU A 22 1.38 26.99 -19.65
C LEU A 22 0.74 26.77 -18.28
N ALA A 23 0.85 27.74 -17.37
CA ALA A 23 0.19 27.70 -16.07
C ALA A 23 -1.34 27.70 -16.19
N LYS A 24 -1.91 28.55 -17.07
CA LYS A 24 -3.35 28.56 -17.36
C LYS A 24 -3.82 27.23 -17.96
N PHE A 25 -3.08 26.68 -18.92
CA PHE A 25 -3.39 25.38 -19.52
C PHE A 25 -3.40 24.27 -18.46
N ARG A 26 -2.40 24.23 -17.57
CA ARG A 26 -2.37 23.26 -16.46
C ARG A 26 -3.59 23.38 -15.54
N ARG A 27 -4.00 24.59 -15.18
CA ARG A 27 -5.21 24.80 -14.36
C ARG A 27 -6.47 24.29 -15.05
N ILE A 28 -6.62 24.53 -16.35
CA ILE A 28 -7.74 24.01 -17.15
C ILE A 28 -7.73 22.47 -17.13
N GLN A 29 -6.56 21.85 -17.32
CA GLN A 29 -6.41 20.39 -17.28
C GLN A 29 -6.75 19.83 -15.89
N GLN A 30 -6.27 20.46 -14.81
CA GLN A 30 -6.60 20.05 -13.45
C GLN A 30 -8.11 20.13 -13.17
N ALA A 31 -8.75 21.25 -13.52
CA ALA A 31 -10.20 21.43 -13.36
C ALA A 31 -11.01 20.42 -14.18
N ALA A 32 -10.60 20.16 -15.43
CA ALA A 32 -11.23 19.14 -16.27
C ALA A 32 -11.07 17.74 -15.69
N GLY A 33 -9.89 17.42 -15.16
CA GLY A 33 -9.60 16.16 -14.48
C GLY A 33 -10.47 15.94 -13.25
N LEU A 34 -10.57 16.95 -12.38
CA LEU A 34 -11.44 16.90 -11.19
C LEU A 34 -12.92 16.79 -11.55
N ALA A 35 -13.37 17.47 -12.61
CA ALA A 35 -14.74 17.34 -13.10
C ALA A 35 -15.05 15.92 -13.61
N CYS A 36 -14.10 15.28 -14.30
CA CYS A 36 -14.23 13.88 -14.74
C CYS A 36 -14.23 12.94 -13.53
N LEU A 37 -13.32 13.15 -12.57
CA LEU A 37 -13.26 12.34 -11.35
C LEU A 37 -14.56 12.43 -10.55
N ARG A 38 -15.15 13.61 -10.43
CA ARG A 38 -16.44 13.81 -9.76
C ARG A 38 -17.58 12.99 -10.39
N ARG A 39 -17.58 12.83 -11.72
CA ARG A 39 -18.56 11.98 -12.43
C ARG A 39 -18.23 10.50 -12.27
N ALA A 40 -16.95 10.13 -12.35
CA ALA A 40 -16.51 8.76 -12.12
C ALA A 40 -16.85 8.27 -10.70
N THR A 41 -16.93 9.17 -9.73
CA THR A 41 -17.30 8.83 -8.34
C THR A 41 -18.77 9.03 -8.01
N SER A 42 -19.69 9.34 -8.95
CA SER A 42 -21.11 9.56 -8.60
C SER A 42 -21.96 8.29 -8.64
N ALA A 43 -23.01 8.20 -7.80
CA ALA A 43 -23.89 7.03 -7.71
C ALA A 43 -24.63 6.68 -9.03
N THR A 44 -24.94 7.69 -9.85
CA THR A 44 -25.51 7.54 -11.21
C THR A 44 -24.58 6.83 -12.20
N ALA A 45 -23.30 6.70 -11.86
CA ALA A 45 -22.31 6.04 -12.70
C ALA A 45 -22.53 4.50 -12.71
N LYS A 46 -23.07 3.92 -11.62
CA LYS A 46 -23.37 2.48 -11.52
C LYS A 46 -24.43 1.99 -12.54
N SER A 47 -25.36 2.84 -12.98
CA SER A 47 -26.44 2.44 -13.89
C SER A 47 -26.08 2.51 -15.38
N ALA A 48 -24.92 3.07 -15.75
CA ALA A 48 -24.62 3.42 -17.13
C ALA A 48 -23.56 2.56 -17.83
N GLY A 49 -22.78 1.72 -17.10
CA GLY A 49 -21.86 0.70 -17.65
C GLY A 49 -20.67 1.17 -18.52
N GLN A 50 -20.87 2.14 -19.41
CA GLN A 50 -19.90 2.69 -20.35
C GLN A 50 -19.41 4.11 -19.99
N SER A 51 -19.99 4.80 -19.01
CA SER A 51 -19.58 6.18 -18.66
C SER A 51 -18.48 6.29 -17.58
N VAL A 52 -18.37 5.32 -16.65
CA VAL A 52 -17.52 5.47 -15.44
C VAL A 52 -16.05 5.27 -15.75
N ALA A 53 -15.72 4.18 -16.45
CA ALA A 53 -14.35 3.84 -16.81
C ALA A 53 -13.75 4.89 -17.74
N GLU A 54 -14.54 5.41 -18.68
CA GLU A 54 -14.12 6.51 -19.54
C GLU A 54 -13.86 7.80 -18.76
N ASP A 55 -14.75 8.17 -17.83
CA ASP A 55 -14.55 9.36 -17.01
C ASP A 55 -13.33 9.20 -16.08
N ALA A 56 -13.10 8.02 -15.53
CA ALA A 56 -11.89 7.71 -14.76
C ALA A 56 -10.63 7.83 -15.64
N GLN A 57 -10.66 7.27 -16.85
CA GLN A 57 -9.52 7.36 -17.77
C GLN A 57 -9.23 8.81 -18.20
N LYS A 58 -10.27 9.59 -18.52
CA LYS A 58 -10.17 11.02 -18.82
C LYS A 58 -9.65 11.80 -17.61
N ALA A 59 -10.14 11.49 -16.41
CA ALA A 59 -9.66 12.09 -15.17
C ALA A 59 -8.16 11.83 -14.99
N THR A 60 -7.72 10.57 -15.10
CA THR A 60 -6.30 10.21 -15.05
C THR A 60 -5.50 11.02 -16.06
N GLN A 61 -5.91 11.03 -17.33
CA GLN A 61 -5.19 11.75 -18.39
C GLN A 61 -5.04 13.25 -18.07
N TYR A 62 -6.15 13.93 -17.77
CA TYR A 62 -6.15 15.38 -17.52
C TYR A 62 -5.40 15.76 -16.25
N LEU A 63 -5.50 14.99 -15.18
CA LEU A 63 -4.76 15.23 -13.94
C LEU A 63 -3.25 15.05 -14.14
N VAL A 64 -2.86 14.02 -14.90
CA VAL A 64 -1.47 13.68 -15.26
C VAL A 64 -0.87 14.72 -16.20
N GLU A 65 -1.61 15.18 -17.23
CA GLU A 65 -1.19 16.26 -18.14
C GLU A 65 -1.15 17.62 -17.43
N GLY A 66 -2.11 17.87 -16.54
CA GLY A 66 -2.21 19.08 -15.73
C GLY A 66 -1.17 19.16 -14.60
N ARG A 67 -0.38 18.10 -14.36
CA ARG A 67 0.60 18.00 -13.27
C ARG A 67 -0.03 18.37 -11.92
N ILE A 68 -1.19 17.79 -11.60
CA ILE A 68 -1.75 17.95 -10.26
C ILE A 68 -0.76 17.41 -9.24
N ASP A 69 -0.66 18.08 -8.09
CA ASP A 69 0.10 17.55 -6.97
C ASP A 69 -0.66 16.35 -6.39
N LEU A 70 -0.02 15.19 -6.33
CA LEU A 70 -0.64 13.95 -5.85
C LEU A 70 -1.19 14.12 -4.43
N ARG A 71 -0.55 14.94 -3.59
CA ARG A 71 -0.97 15.17 -2.21
C ARG A 71 -2.34 15.83 -2.11
N HIS A 72 -2.73 16.65 -3.09
CA HIS A 72 -4.11 17.18 -3.16
C HIS A 72 -5.14 16.06 -3.34
N LEU A 73 -4.82 15.06 -4.17
CA LEU A 73 -5.70 13.91 -4.39
C LEU A 73 -5.71 12.95 -3.20
N LEU A 74 -4.55 12.65 -2.62
CA LEU A 74 -4.45 11.80 -1.44
C LEU A 74 -5.14 12.45 -0.23
N GLY A 75 -5.05 13.76 -0.08
CA GLY A 75 -5.72 14.53 0.97
C GLY A 75 -7.25 14.51 0.90
N LEU A 76 -7.84 14.04 -0.20
CA LEU A 76 -9.29 13.78 -0.28
C LEU A 76 -9.70 12.56 0.58
N CYS A 77 -8.76 11.65 0.85
CA CYS A 77 -8.95 10.43 1.62
C CYS A 77 -8.21 10.54 2.96
N PRO A 78 -8.91 10.78 4.07
CA PRO A 78 -8.27 10.91 5.39
C PRO A 78 -7.40 9.69 5.73
N GLY A 79 -6.19 9.95 6.24
CA GLY A 79 -5.26 8.91 6.67
C GLY A 79 -4.38 8.28 5.59
N LEU A 80 -4.49 8.70 4.31
CA LEU A 80 -3.58 8.19 3.27
C LEU A 80 -2.21 8.86 3.24
N LEU A 81 -2.14 10.15 3.58
CA LEU A 81 -0.86 10.86 3.67
C LEU A 81 -0.15 10.52 4.99
N PRO A 82 1.18 10.32 4.96
CA PRO A 82 1.95 10.12 6.17
C PRO A 82 2.00 11.40 7.01
N PRO A 83 2.03 11.30 8.36
CA PRO A 83 2.14 12.45 9.25
C PRO A 83 3.47 13.21 9.07
N SER A 84 4.48 12.54 8.53
CA SER A 84 5.82 13.06 8.25
C SER A 84 5.86 14.09 7.11
N GLY A 85 4.78 14.23 6.33
CA GLY A 85 4.70 15.13 5.18
C GLY A 85 4.48 16.59 5.59
N SER A 86 5.56 17.34 5.80
CA SER A 86 5.50 18.80 5.98
C SER A 86 6.21 19.51 4.84
N VAL A 87 5.48 19.70 3.74
CA VAL A 87 5.87 20.62 2.68
C VAL A 87 4.68 21.53 2.41
N GLU A 88 4.96 22.82 2.18
CA GLU A 88 3.94 23.77 1.73
C GLU A 88 3.34 23.28 0.41
N LEU A 89 2.08 22.84 0.46
CA LEU A 89 1.35 22.47 -0.74
C LEU A 89 1.05 23.72 -1.56
N PRO A 90 1.11 23.63 -2.90
CA PRO A 90 0.57 24.67 -3.75
C PRO A 90 -0.93 24.88 -3.48
N ALA A 91 -1.43 26.05 -3.84
CA ALA A 91 -2.85 26.36 -3.71
C ALA A 91 -3.72 25.25 -4.35
N PRO A 92 -4.79 24.80 -3.67
CA PRO A 92 -5.60 23.70 -4.16
C PRO A 92 -6.26 24.08 -5.49
N PRO A 93 -6.35 23.14 -6.45
CA PRO A 93 -7.04 23.37 -7.71
C PRO A 93 -8.55 23.58 -7.51
N ASP A 94 -9.15 24.35 -8.43
CA ASP A 94 -10.58 24.63 -8.43
C ASP A 94 -11.42 23.35 -8.45
N GLY A 95 -12.46 23.30 -7.61
CA GLY A 95 -13.37 22.16 -7.51
C GLY A 95 -12.92 21.03 -6.59
N LEU A 96 -11.68 21.07 -6.06
CA LEU A 96 -11.18 20.05 -5.13
C LEU A 96 -12.01 19.99 -3.84
N SER A 97 -12.33 21.14 -3.24
CA SER A 97 -13.13 21.21 -2.00
C SER A 97 -14.53 20.64 -2.18
N GLN A 98 -15.19 20.92 -3.31
CA GLN A 98 -16.50 20.36 -3.64
C GLN A 98 -16.43 18.84 -3.77
N LEU A 99 -15.39 18.31 -4.43
CA LEU A 99 -15.19 16.87 -4.52
C LEU A 99 -14.96 16.25 -3.12
N ALA A 100 -14.17 16.90 -2.28
CA ALA A 100 -13.90 16.45 -0.92
C ALA A 100 -15.18 16.39 -0.06
N GLU A 101 -16.03 17.42 -0.13
CA GLU A 101 -17.32 17.46 0.57
C GLU A 101 -18.24 16.32 0.12
N LEU A 102 -18.34 16.11 -1.19
CA LEU A 102 -19.15 15.05 -1.78
C LEU A 102 -18.68 13.64 -1.37
N CYS A 103 -17.36 13.39 -1.41
CA CYS A 103 -16.80 12.10 -0.99
C CYS A 103 -16.95 11.87 0.52
N ARG A 104 -16.90 12.92 1.34
CA ARG A 104 -17.16 12.81 2.79
C ARG A 104 -18.62 12.52 3.10
N ALA A 105 -19.55 13.05 2.31
CA ALA A 105 -20.97 12.85 2.50
C ALA A 105 -21.46 11.44 2.09
N GLU A 106 -20.78 10.80 1.12
CA GLU A 106 -21.24 9.55 0.51
C GLU A 106 -20.14 8.46 0.53
N PRO A 107 -20.23 7.43 1.39
CA PRO A 107 -19.21 6.38 1.51
C PRO A 107 -18.92 5.61 0.21
N ASP A 108 -19.94 5.37 -0.61
CA ASP A 108 -19.78 4.74 -1.93
C ASP A 108 -18.86 5.53 -2.84
N ARG A 109 -18.94 6.87 -2.79
CA ARG A 109 -18.09 7.75 -3.59
C ARG A 109 -16.66 7.75 -3.08
N MET A 110 -16.49 7.68 -1.76
CA MET A 110 -15.17 7.50 -1.14
C MET A 110 -14.53 6.19 -1.62
N ASN A 111 -15.28 5.08 -1.67
CA ASN A 111 -14.76 3.81 -2.17
C ASN A 111 -14.36 3.87 -3.65
N LEU A 112 -15.16 4.54 -4.49
CA LEU A 112 -14.81 4.77 -5.90
C LEU A 112 -13.57 5.66 -6.05
N LEU A 113 -13.43 6.69 -5.21
CA LEU A 113 -12.24 7.54 -5.19
C LEU A 113 -10.99 6.74 -4.77
N LYS A 114 -11.08 5.92 -3.71
CA LYS A 114 -9.99 5.03 -3.27
C LYS A 114 -9.59 4.05 -4.39
N ALA A 115 -10.56 3.46 -5.08
CA ALA A 115 -10.28 2.58 -6.22
C ALA A 115 -9.60 3.33 -7.38
N PHE A 116 -10.05 4.54 -7.70
CA PHE A 116 -9.40 5.40 -8.70
C PHE A 116 -7.95 5.72 -8.31
N LEU A 117 -7.71 6.10 -7.05
CA LEU A 117 -6.37 6.40 -6.55
C LEU A 117 -5.45 5.18 -6.60
N LEU A 118 -5.97 4.00 -6.23
CA LEU A 118 -5.23 2.74 -6.32
C LEU A 118 -4.70 2.49 -7.73
N GLU A 119 -5.57 2.62 -8.74
CA GLU A 119 -5.20 2.47 -10.16
C GLU A 119 -4.20 3.53 -10.63
N LEU A 120 -4.42 4.79 -10.25
CA LEU A 120 -3.52 5.89 -10.59
C LEU A 120 -2.11 5.65 -10.02
N LEU A 121 -2.03 5.24 -8.75
CA LEU A 121 -0.76 4.97 -8.08
C LEU A 121 -0.04 3.78 -8.72
N PHE A 122 -0.72 2.64 -8.92
CA PHE A 122 -0.11 1.49 -9.60
C PHE A 122 0.47 1.85 -10.97
N LYS A 123 -0.28 2.65 -11.76
CA LYS A 123 0.13 3.01 -13.11
C LYS A 123 1.34 3.93 -13.18
N TYR A 124 1.47 4.85 -12.22
CA TYR A 124 2.44 5.95 -12.32
C TYR A 124 3.52 5.95 -11.23
N ARG A 125 3.43 5.08 -10.24
CA ARG A 125 4.38 4.96 -9.11
C ARG A 125 5.84 5.05 -9.55
N VAL A 126 6.25 4.22 -10.49
CA VAL A 126 7.67 4.10 -10.91
C VAL A 126 8.09 5.23 -11.85
N SER A 127 7.19 5.76 -12.68
CA SER A 127 7.55 6.67 -13.77
C SER A 127 7.41 8.16 -13.43
N ARG A 128 6.70 8.50 -12.35
CA ARG A 128 6.27 9.89 -12.06
C ARG A 128 6.66 10.42 -10.71
N PHE A 129 6.80 9.56 -9.71
CA PHE A 129 7.08 9.99 -8.35
C PHE A 129 8.53 9.68 -7.99
N THR A 130 9.20 10.66 -7.40
CA THR A 130 10.60 10.56 -6.98
C THR A 130 10.76 11.17 -5.58
N GLY A 131 11.78 10.73 -4.85
CA GLY A 131 12.06 11.21 -3.49
C GLY A 131 10.84 11.09 -2.57
N ASP A 132 10.58 12.14 -1.80
CA ASP A 132 9.51 12.14 -0.80
C ASP A 132 8.11 11.89 -1.39
N LEU A 133 7.85 12.36 -2.62
CA LEU A 133 6.57 12.12 -3.27
C LEU A 133 6.40 10.64 -3.65
N ARG A 134 7.49 9.93 -3.98
CA ARG A 134 7.45 8.46 -4.14
C ARG A 134 7.10 7.82 -2.81
N ARG A 135 7.66 8.33 -1.71
CA ARG A 135 7.37 7.79 -0.38
C ARG A 135 5.93 7.95 0.06
N GLU A 136 5.36 9.13 -0.15
CA GLU A 136 3.93 9.38 0.09
C GLU A 136 3.05 8.51 -0.82
N ALA A 137 3.43 8.33 -2.09
CA ALA A 137 2.71 7.48 -3.03
C ALA A 137 2.74 6.00 -2.62
N ASP A 138 3.90 5.46 -2.24
CA ASP A 138 4.08 4.07 -1.81
C ASP A 138 3.35 3.81 -0.49
N THR A 139 3.35 4.78 0.43
CA THR A 139 2.59 4.73 1.69
C THR A 139 1.09 4.65 1.43
N ALA A 140 0.55 5.55 0.61
CA ALA A 140 -0.86 5.55 0.25
C ALA A 140 -1.24 4.28 -0.54
N LEU A 141 -0.37 3.82 -1.43
CA LEU A 141 -0.57 2.61 -2.23
C LEU A 141 -0.69 1.38 -1.34
N LEU A 142 0.21 1.21 -0.36
CA LEU A 142 0.15 0.08 0.57
C LEU A 142 -1.16 0.09 1.38
N LYS A 143 -1.56 1.25 1.90
CA LYS A 143 -2.81 1.41 2.67
C LYS A 143 -4.03 1.04 1.82
N LEU A 144 -4.12 1.60 0.60
CA LEU A 144 -5.22 1.33 -0.33
C LEU A 144 -5.24 -0.12 -0.81
N CYS A 145 -4.08 -0.71 -1.11
CA CYS A 145 -3.98 -2.10 -1.54
C CYS A 145 -4.43 -3.05 -0.43
N SER A 146 -4.01 -2.80 0.81
CA SER A 146 -4.39 -3.59 1.98
C SER A 146 -5.90 -3.52 2.29
N GLU A 147 -6.54 -2.41 1.92
CA GLU A 147 -7.99 -2.24 2.09
C GLU A 147 -8.78 -2.88 0.95
N LEU A 148 -8.43 -2.60 -0.30
CA LEU A 148 -9.24 -2.92 -1.49
C LEU A 148 -8.82 -4.21 -2.21
N ARG A 149 -7.56 -4.63 -2.07
CA ARG A 149 -6.96 -5.79 -2.74
C ARG A 149 -6.02 -6.55 -1.79
N PRO A 150 -6.52 -7.08 -0.67
CA PRO A 150 -5.68 -7.73 0.33
C PRO A 150 -4.79 -8.83 -0.27
N GLY A 151 -5.29 -9.62 -1.22
CA GLY A 151 -4.52 -10.67 -1.90
C GLY A 151 -3.37 -10.18 -2.81
N GLN A 152 -3.27 -8.88 -3.12
CA GLN A 152 -2.15 -8.29 -3.85
C GLN A 152 -1.15 -7.56 -2.94
N THR A 153 -1.46 -7.46 -1.64
CA THR A 153 -0.66 -6.69 -0.68
C THR A 153 0.71 -7.33 -0.47
N GLU A 154 0.78 -8.65 -0.41
CA GLU A 154 2.04 -9.39 -0.30
C GLU A 154 2.98 -9.11 -1.48
N THR A 155 2.48 -9.26 -2.71
CA THR A 155 3.26 -8.96 -3.92
C THR A 155 3.74 -7.52 -3.94
N LEU A 156 2.89 -6.58 -3.47
CA LEU A 156 3.27 -5.18 -3.35
C LEU A 156 4.41 -4.98 -2.34
N ILE A 157 4.36 -5.63 -1.18
CA ILE A 157 5.42 -5.53 -0.14
C ILE A 157 6.78 -5.94 -0.70
N TYR A 158 6.82 -7.00 -1.50
CA TYR A 158 8.05 -7.46 -2.13
C TYR A 158 8.51 -6.61 -3.33
N SER A 159 7.73 -5.60 -3.74
CA SER A 159 8.05 -4.72 -4.88
C SER A 159 8.68 -3.38 -4.47
N GLU A 160 9.98 -3.36 -4.15
CA GLU A 160 10.82 -2.16 -3.92
C GLU A 160 10.06 -0.92 -3.34
N LEU A 161 9.30 -1.12 -2.26
CA LEU A 161 8.51 -0.08 -1.62
C LEU A 161 9.42 0.87 -0.85
N ASP A 162 9.34 2.17 -1.15
CA ASP A 162 9.91 3.20 -0.29
C ASP A 162 8.76 3.83 0.48
N CYS A 163 8.21 3.18 1.52
CA CYS A 163 7.07 3.71 2.27
C CYS A 163 7.48 4.30 3.63
N ASP A 164 6.64 5.14 4.22
CA ASP A 164 6.74 5.50 5.63
C ASP A 164 6.38 4.28 6.48
N SER A 165 7.41 3.53 6.87
CA SER A 165 7.25 2.25 7.55
C SER A 165 6.50 2.37 8.88
N ALA A 166 6.69 3.43 9.65
CA ALA A 166 6.04 3.60 10.95
C ALA A 166 4.53 3.80 10.77
N ASP A 167 4.15 4.68 9.84
CA ASP A 167 2.76 4.95 9.49
C ASP A 167 2.07 3.71 8.87
N CYS A 168 2.76 3.02 7.97
CA CYS A 168 2.26 1.78 7.36
C CYS A 168 2.05 0.67 8.40
N LEU A 169 3.00 0.44 9.30
CA LEU A 169 2.89 -0.57 10.35
C LEU A 169 1.74 -0.27 11.32
N ALA A 170 1.56 1.00 11.69
CA ALA A 170 0.46 1.44 12.53
C ALA A 170 -0.90 1.23 11.84
N PHE A 171 -1.00 1.57 10.56
CA PHE A 171 -2.21 1.33 9.77
C PHE A 171 -2.55 -0.15 9.62
N LEU A 172 -1.57 -1.00 9.31
CA LEU A 172 -1.79 -2.44 9.16
C LEU A 172 -2.21 -3.08 10.49
N ALA A 173 -1.68 -2.60 11.62
CA ALA A 173 -2.11 -3.04 12.93
C ALA A 173 -3.57 -2.65 13.24
N SER A 174 -3.94 -1.38 13.01
CA SER A 174 -5.30 -0.89 13.32
C SER A 174 -6.38 -1.40 12.36
N SER A 175 -6.00 -1.85 11.16
CA SER A 175 -6.91 -2.43 10.16
C SER A 175 -7.04 -3.95 10.23
N GLY A 176 -6.42 -4.60 11.23
CA GLY A 176 -6.46 -6.06 11.38
C GLY A 176 -5.68 -6.81 10.28
N ARG A 177 -4.76 -6.14 9.58
CA ARG A 177 -3.93 -6.71 8.51
C ARG A 177 -2.59 -7.19 9.08
N HIS A 178 -2.67 -8.06 10.07
CA HIS A 178 -1.53 -8.54 10.85
C HIS A 178 -0.54 -9.37 10.03
N HIS A 179 -0.99 -10.18 9.08
CA HIS A 179 -0.11 -10.91 8.17
C HIS A 179 0.70 -9.95 7.29
N ALA A 180 0.04 -8.98 6.66
CA ALA A 180 0.72 -7.94 5.87
C ALA A 180 1.68 -7.10 6.73
N ARG A 181 1.32 -6.81 7.99
CA ARG A 181 2.22 -6.16 8.96
C ARG A 181 3.48 -6.98 9.19
N ALA A 182 3.35 -8.29 9.42
CA ALA A 182 4.48 -9.19 9.62
C ALA A 182 5.37 -9.29 8.37
N LEU A 183 4.76 -9.33 7.18
CA LEU A 183 5.49 -9.29 5.91
C LEU A 183 6.29 -7.99 5.74
N LEU A 184 5.71 -6.85 6.08
CA LEU A 184 6.40 -5.56 6.04
C LEU A 184 7.55 -5.52 7.07
N LEU A 185 7.34 -6.01 8.29
CA LEU A 185 8.39 -6.12 9.31
C LEU A 185 9.56 -6.99 8.80
N ARG A 186 9.26 -8.15 8.20
CA ARG A 186 10.24 -9.02 7.57
C ARG A 186 11.02 -8.28 6.46
N TRP A 187 10.32 -7.57 5.58
CA TRP A 187 10.94 -6.81 4.50
C TRP A 187 11.88 -5.70 5.03
N LEU A 188 11.54 -5.08 6.17
CA LEU A 188 12.36 -4.11 6.88
C LEU A 188 13.52 -4.74 7.68
N GLY A 189 13.71 -6.06 7.63
CA GLY A 189 14.73 -6.78 8.41
C GLY A 189 14.40 -6.95 9.90
N ARG A 190 13.17 -6.64 10.31
CA ARG A 190 12.70 -6.73 11.72
C ARG A 190 12.08 -8.11 11.98
N SER A 191 12.84 -9.17 11.72
CA SER A 191 12.39 -10.57 11.76
C SER A 191 11.81 -11.00 13.12
N ALA A 192 12.41 -10.54 14.22
CA ALA A 192 11.92 -10.83 15.58
C ALA A 192 10.47 -10.35 15.78
N GLU A 193 10.19 -9.11 15.36
CA GLU A 193 8.85 -8.53 15.47
C GLU A 193 7.87 -9.20 14.51
N ALA A 194 8.30 -9.56 13.30
CA ALA A 194 7.45 -10.33 12.37
C ALA A 194 7.01 -11.66 13.00
N CYS A 195 7.93 -12.39 13.62
CA CYS A 195 7.63 -13.65 14.30
C CYS A 195 6.68 -13.45 15.48
N GLN A 196 6.84 -12.38 16.26
CA GLN A 196 5.90 -12.06 17.36
C GLN A 196 4.48 -11.85 16.84
N VAL A 197 4.30 -11.17 15.70
CA VAL A 197 2.98 -10.97 15.10
C VAL A 197 2.36 -12.29 14.65
N TRP A 198 3.10 -13.18 13.98
CA TRP A 198 2.55 -14.48 13.60
C TRP A 198 2.25 -15.38 14.81
N ARG A 199 3.06 -15.33 15.87
CA ARG A 199 2.76 -16.04 17.12
C ARG A 199 1.47 -15.53 17.75
N GLN A 200 1.27 -14.22 17.81
CA GLN A 200 0.01 -13.63 18.29
C GLN A 200 -1.18 -14.14 17.48
N LEU A 201 -1.08 -14.22 16.15
CA LEU A 201 -2.13 -14.79 15.30
C LEU A 201 -2.38 -16.29 15.53
N LEU A 202 -1.39 -17.04 16.03
CA LEU A 202 -1.52 -18.47 16.34
C LEU A 202 -2.01 -18.75 17.76
N ASP A 203 -1.86 -17.79 18.67
CA ASP A 203 -2.28 -17.89 20.06
C ASP A 203 -3.66 -17.29 20.30
N ASP A 204 -3.99 -16.20 19.60
CA ASP A 204 -5.24 -15.47 19.76
C ASP A 204 -6.22 -15.79 18.63
N SER A 205 -7.28 -16.51 18.97
CA SER A 205 -8.36 -16.86 18.03
C SER A 205 -9.18 -15.66 17.58
N GLU A 206 -9.21 -14.57 18.35
CA GLU A 206 -9.97 -13.35 18.06
C GLU A 206 -9.17 -12.36 17.20
N ALA A 207 -7.83 -12.42 17.23
CA ALA A 207 -6.96 -11.57 16.43
C ALA A 207 -6.95 -11.91 14.92
N GLY A 208 -7.71 -12.92 14.50
CA GLY A 208 -7.58 -13.59 13.19
C GLY A 208 -7.39 -12.66 11.99
N ASP A 209 -6.50 -13.06 11.08
CA ASP A 209 -6.28 -12.41 9.78
C ASP A 209 -6.59 -13.40 8.65
N PRO A 210 -7.64 -13.17 7.84
CA PRO A 210 -8.00 -14.08 6.74
C PRO A 210 -6.92 -14.26 5.67
N GLN A 211 -5.92 -13.39 5.60
CA GLN A 211 -4.79 -13.51 4.68
C GLN A 211 -3.61 -14.29 5.28
N PHE A 212 -3.63 -14.60 6.58
CA PHE A 212 -2.59 -15.42 7.17
C PHE A 212 -2.73 -16.88 6.68
N PRO A 213 -1.73 -17.44 5.97
CA PRO A 213 -1.84 -18.81 5.45
C PRO A 213 -1.81 -19.90 6.53
N GLY A 214 -1.52 -19.52 7.78
CA GLY A 214 -1.54 -20.40 8.94
C GLY A 214 -0.15 -20.85 9.40
N VAL A 215 -0.16 -21.76 10.37
CA VAL A 215 1.05 -22.21 11.09
C VAL A 215 2.12 -22.77 10.17
N ASP A 216 1.73 -23.41 9.07
CA ASP A 216 2.66 -24.04 8.16
C ASP A 216 3.55 -23.02 7.43
N TYR A 217 3.00 -21.86 7.08
CA TYR A 217 3.76 -20.75 6.52
C TYR A 217 4.74 -20.18 7.54
N PHE A 218 4.30 -20.00 8.80
CA PHE A 218 5.18 -19.52 9.86
C PHE A 218 6.35 -20.49 10.11
N ALA A 219 6.08 -21.80 10.13
CA ALA A 219 7.11 -22.84 10.26
C ALA A 219 8.14 -22.81 9.13
N GLU A 220 7.70 -22.64 7.89
CA GLU A 220 8.59 -22.47 6.74
C GLU A 220 9.49 -21.23 6.91
N TYR A 221 8.90 -20.09 7.29
CA TYR A 221 9.69 -18.88 7.54
C TYR A 221 10.71 -19.07 8.67
N VAL A 222 10.32 -19.65 9.81
CA VAL A 222 11.22 -19.95 10.94
C VAL A 222 12.41 -20.79 10.47
N THR A 223 12.17 -21.78 9.61
CA THR A 223 13.24 -22.63 9.05
C THR A 223 14.30 -21.79 8.32
N THR A 224 13.91 -20.72 7.63
CA THR A 224 14.87 -19.82 6.96
C THR A 224 15.72 -18.99 7.91
N LEU A 225 15.29 -18.80 9.17
CA LEU A 225 16.00 -17.98 10.17
C LEU A 225 17.24 -18.68 10.72
N ALA A 226 17.33 -20.01 10.67
CA ALA A 226 18.46 -20.75 11.21
C ALA A 226 19.80 -20.35 10.56
N ALA A 227 19.78 -20.03 9.27
CA ALA A 227 20.96 -19.57 8.55
C ALA A 227 21.35 -18.12 8.89
N ALA A 228 20.41 -17.32 9.37
CA ALA A 228 20.63 -15.90 9.68
C ALA A 228 21.04 -15.71 11.16
N ASP A 229 20.30 -16.32 12.08
CA ASP A 229 20.49 -16.20 13.52
C ASP A 229 19.84 -17.41 14.23
N ALA A 230 20.68 -18.40 14.54
CA ALA A 230 20.21 -19.64 15.16
C ALA A 230 19.73 -19.43 16.60
N ASP A 231 20.46 -18.66 17.40
CA ASP A 231 20.25 -18.58 18.85
C ASP A 231 19.10 -17.65 19.24
N ASP A 232 19.04 -16.46 18.64
CA ASP A 232 18.10 -15.42 19.09
C ASP A 232 16.81 -15.37 18.27
N LEU A 233 16.83 -15.85 17.01
CA LEU A 233 15.65 -15.88 16.15
C LEU A 233 15.10 -17.29 15.91
N PHE A 234 15.93 -18.25 15.50
CA PHE A 234 15.41 -19.57 15.13
C PHE A 234 14.90 -20.36 16.35
N TRP A 235 15.75 -20.59 17.35
CA TRP A 235 15.43 -21.50 18.47
C TRP A 235 14.18 -21.08 19.26
N PRO A 236 13.99 -19.80 19.65
CA PRO A 236 12.80 -19.39 20.40
C PRO A 236 11.49 -19.63 19.64
N HIS A 237 11.52 -19.61 18.31
CA HIS A 237 10.34 -19.82 17.46
C HIS A 237 10.15 -21.28 17.07
N ALA A 238 11.23 -22.02 16.83
CA ALA A 238 11.20 -23.46 16.58
C ALA A 238 10.66 -24.21 17.81
N GLU A 239 11.14 -23.87 19.01
CA GLU A 239 10.65 -24.45 20.26
C GLU A 239 9.17 -24.15 20.51
N TYR A 240 8.72 -22.93 20.22
CA TYR A 240 7.30 -22.57 20.30
C TYR A 240 6.42 -23.45 19.39
N LEU A 241 6.86 -23.68 18.15
CA LEU A 241 6.13 -24.53 17.19
C LEU A 241 6.10 -25.99 17.65
N LEU A 242 7.24 -26.51 18.13
CA LEU A 242 7.35 -27.86 18.65
C LEU A 242 6.49 -28.07 19.91
N ALA A 243 6.40 -27.07 20.79
CA ALA A 243 5.59 -27.14 22.00
C ALA A 243 4.08 -27.22 21.71
N LYS A 244 3.61 -26.61 20.61
CA LYS A 244 2.19 -26.72 20.20
C LYS A 244 1.86 -28.05 19.56
N GLU A 245 2.60 -28.45 18.53
CA GLU A 245 2.36 -29.69 17.77
C GLU A 245 3.70 -30.31 17.36
N PRO A 246 4.29 -31.16 18.21
CA PRO A 246 5.62 -31.73 17.96
C PRO A 246 5.69 -32.49 16.64
N GLU A 247 4.75 -33.40 16.39
CA GLU A 247 4.75 -34.27 15.21
C GLU A 247 4.69 -33.47 13.90
N ARG A 248 3.89 -32.40 13.86
CA ARG A 248 3.73 -31.55 12.69
C ARG A 248 4.94 -30.64 12.44
N HIS A 249 5.58 -30.16 13.50
CA HIS A 249 6.63 -29.13 13.41
C HIS A 249 8.06 -29.65 13.52
N LEU A 250 8.27 -30.97 13.68
CA LEU A 250 9.60 -31.60 13.55
C LEU A 250 10.29 -31.23 12.23
N ARG A 251 9.50 -30.98 11.16
CA ARG A 251 10.02 -30.53 9.86
C ARG A 251 10.85 -29.25 9.92
N VAL A 252 10.59 -28.38 10.90
CA VAL A 252 11.38 -27.15 11.13
C VAL A 252 12.81 -27.49 11.50
N LEU A 253 13.01 -28.53 12.33
CA LEU A 253 14.34 -29.00 12.73
C LEU A 253 15.04 -29.76 11.60
N THR A 254 14.30 -30.55 10.82
CA THR A 254 14.92 -31.29 9.70
C THR A 254 15.23 -30.40 8.50
N GLY A 255 14.54 -29.26 8.37
CA GLY A 255 14.69 -28.32 7.24
C GLY A 255 15.66 -27.17 7.51
N CYS A 256 16.08 -26.93 8.75
CA CYS A 256 16.84 -25.74 9.13
C CYS A 256 18.32 -25.77 8.71
N GLY A 257 18.81 -26.90 8.22
CA GLY A 257 20.20 -27.06 7.75
C GLY A 257 21.26 -27.08 8.87
N LEU A 258 20.86 -27.05 10.14
CA LEU A 258 21.78 -27.21 11.27
C LEU A 258 22.28 -28.66 11.35
N PRO A 259 23.52 -28.90 11.83
CA PRO A 259 24.02 -30.25 12.06
C PRO A 259 23.11 -31.03 13.03
N PRO A 260 22.78 -32.30 12.74
CA PRO A 260 21.96 -33.11 13.65
C PRO A 260 22.51 -33.19 15.08
N SER A 261 23.84 -33.19 15.24
CA SER A 261 24.51 -33.17 16.56
C SER A 261 24.13 -31.94 17.38
N ASP A 262 24.03 -30.78 16.73
CA ASP A 262 23.80 -29.50 17.39
C ASP A 262 22.33 -29.38 17.79
N ILE A 263 21.44 -29.88 16.93
CA ILE A 263 20.01 -30.01 17.21
C ILE A 263 19.80 -30.90 18.44
N VAL A 264 20.40 -32.10 18.46
CA VAL A 264 20.28 -33.04 19.58
C VAL A 264 20.83 -32.43 20.86
N THR A 265 22.05 -31.87 20.81
CA THR A 265 22.69 -31.22 21.97
C THR A 265 21.81 -30.10 22.55
N ARG A 266 21.19 -29.28 21.68
CA ARG A 266 20.31 -28.20 22.11
C ARG A 266 19.04 -28.73 22.78
N LEU A 267 18.39 -29.73 22.18
CA LEU A 267 17.20 -30.37 22.76
C LEU A 267 17.50 -31.03 24.12
N GLU A 268 18.63 -31.74 24.23
CA GLU A 268 19.07 -32.38 25.48
C GLU A 268 19.37 -31.36 26.58
N SER A 269 19.96 -30.21 26.23
CA SER A 269 20.27 -29.14 27.19
C SER A 269 19.03 -28.49 27.81
N ARG A 270 17.85 -28.68 27.21
CA ARG A 270 16.58 -28.05 27.62
C ARG A 270 15.48 -29.02 28.03
N ALA A 271 15.72 -30.33 27.96
CA ALA A 271 14.80 -31.33 28.50
C ALA A 271 14.66 -31.15 30.02
N PRO A 272 13.44 -31.13 30.59
CA PRO A 272 13.27 -31.10 32.03
C PRO A 272 13.91 -32.35 32.64
N LYS A 273 14.77 -32.14 33.66
CA LYS A 273 15.37 -33.22 34.46
C LYS A 273 14.33 -33.94 35.30
#